data_AF-A0A558JCC6-F1
#
_entry.id   AF-A0A558JCC6-F1
#
_cell.length_a   1.000
_cell.length_b   1.000
_cell.length_c   1.000
_cell.angle_alpha   90.00
_cell.angle_beta   90.00
_cell.angle_gamma   90.00
#
_symmetry.space_group_name_H-M   'P 1'
#
loop_
_entity.id
_entity.type
_entity.pdbx_description
1 polymer ?
#
loop_
_entity_poly.entity_id
_entity_poly.type
_entity_poly.pdbx_seq_one_letter_code
_entity_poly.pdbx_strand_id
1 'polypeptide(L)'
;MASPNAAPASFLWHDYETFGADPRRDRPAQFAALRTDAELNEIGEPIELYCKPADDYLPHPAACLITGITPQKAQRHGLPEAEFAGEIQRHMSEPGTCVVGYNSLRFDDEVSRHLFYRNLLDPYSREWQNGNSRWDLIDIVRAFYALRPDGIEWPLREDGAPSFKLEHLTAANGIAHEGAHDAVADVRATIALARLLKVRNAKLFDYLLGLRGKRAVAKQLDLPNAKPLLHISRRYPASRGCSALVMPLAEHPTNPNGVIVYDLSVDPSDMLSMSAEQIRERVFVSQQDLAEGEARIPLKIIHINRCPVVFPASALKDVEGPHQGEYGTIVERLGLDVAACRQHWKTLRDASGVAAKVAEVFSAGYDDVPQDPDLMLYSGSFFSAADRQQMERVREMEPWDLVGQRFAFQDPRLEEMLFRFRARSYPDTLEGEEREQWEAFRWMRINDPALAGFTLKAFAREIEQYNQQTLTDRERQVLEELVMFVEAMMPAQAFDA
;
A
#
# COMPACT_ATOMS: atom_id res chain seq x y z
N MET A 1 11.48 -25.12 13.17
CA MET A 1 11.05 -24.15 12.13
C MET A 1 9.62 -24.49 11.75
N ALA A 2 8.68 -23.56 11.91
CA ALA A 2 7.29 -23.78 11.52
C ALA A 2 7.20 -24.05 10.00
N SER A 3 6.29 -24.94 9.59
CA SER A 3 6.01 -25.17 8.17
C SER A 3 5.65 -23.85 7.49
N PRO A 4 6.14 -23.56 6.26
CA PRO A 4 5.92 -22.29 5.58
C PRO A 4 4.44 -21.97 5.27
N ASN A 5 3.52 -22.91 5.54
CA ASN A 5 2.06 -22.76 5.41
C ASN A 5 1.32 -22.94 6.75
N ALA A 6 2.01 -22.94 7.90
CA ALA A 6 1.31 -22.95 9.18
C ALA A 6 0.48 -21.65 9.35
N ALA A 7 -0.68 -21.76 10.01
CA ALA A 7 -1.43 -20.58 10.40
C ALA A 7 -0.53 -19.67 11.27
N PRO A 8 -0.63 -18.34 11.15
CA PRO A 8 0.14 -17.44 11.99
C PRO A 8 -0.23 -17.63 13.47
N ALA A 9 0.71 -17.33 14.36
CA ALA A 9 0.46 -17.46 15.80
C ALA A 9 -0.51 -16.38 16.29
N SER A 10 -0.41 -15.18 15.72
CA SER A 10 -1.33 -14.07 15.95
C SER A 10 -1.47 -13.22 14.69
N PHE A 11 -2.53 -12.44 14.63
CA PHE A 11 -2.67 -11.35 13.68
C PHE A 11 -2.49 -10.02 14.39
N LEU A 12 -1.79 -9.07 13.76
CA LEU A 12 -1.78 -7.67 14.17
C LEU A 12 -2.54 -6.88 13.12
N TRP A 13 -3.78 -6.51 13.45
CA TRP A 13 -4.65 -5.69 12.61
C TRP A 13 -4.27 -4.24 12.80
N HIS A 14 -4.06 -3.49 11.73
CA HIS A 14 -3.66 -2.09 11.85
C HIS A 14 -4.24 -1.21 10.76
N ASP A 15 -4.21 0.09 11.03
CA ASP A 15 -4.59 1.16 10.13
C ASP A 15 -3.81 2.44 10.48
N TYR A 16 -3.51 3.26 9.47
CA TYR A 16 -2.94 4.59 9.66
C TYR A 16 -3.91 5.67 9.22
N GLU A 17 -3.97 6.73 10.02
CA GLU A 17 -4.40 8.03 9.52
C GLU A 17 -3.16 8.86 9.19
N THR A 18 -3.15 9.47 8.01
CA THR A 18 -2.01 10.22 7.48
C THR A 18 -2.40 11.66 7.15
N PHE A 19 -1.40 12.53 7.07
CA PHE A 19 -1.59 13.92 6.65
C PHE A 19 -1.66 14.12 5.13
N GLY A 20 -1.70 13.03 4.36
CA GLY A 20 -1.82 13.04 2.90
C GLY A 20 -1.79 11.64 2.29
N ALA A 21 -2.01 11.53 0.98
CA ALA A 21 -2.24 10.27 0.29
C ALA A 21 -0.99 9.68 -0.41
N ASP A 22 0.16 10.36 -0.41
CA ASP A 22 1.42 9.83 -0.93
C ASP A 22 2.26 9.22 0.21
N PRO A 23 2.30 7.88 0.37
CA PRO A 23 3.04 7.24 1.45
C PRO A 23 4.56 7.48 1.40
N ARG A 24 5.09 7.96 0.27
CA ARG A 24 6.51 8.29 0.12
C ARG A 24 6.85 9.63 0.75
N ARG A 25 5.93 10.59 0.70
CA ARG A 25 6.15 12.01 1.05
C ARG A 25 5.39 12.44 2.29
N ASP A 26 4.15 12.00 2.39
CA ASP A 26 3.25 12.39 3.48
C ASP A 26 3.58 11.65 4.77
N ARG A 27 3.21 12.28 5.89
CA ARG A 27 3.56 11.82 7.23
C ARG A 27 2.38 11.13 7.90
N PRO A 28 2.63 10.06 8.67
CA PRO A 28 1.60 9.48 9.52
C PRO A 28 1.18 10.51 10.58
N ALA A 29 -0.11 10.52 10.90
CA ALA A 29 -0.69 11.33 11.97
C ALA A 29 -1.05 10.45 13.17
N GLN A 30 -1.67 9.29 12.91
CA GLN A 30 -2.04 8.28 13.91
C GLN A 30 -1.79 6.88 13.38
N PHE A 31 -1.46 5.96 14.28
CA PHE A 31 -1.44 4.53 14.05
C PHE A 31 -2.35 3.87 15.08
N ALA A 32 -3.25 3.01 14.61
CA ALA A 32 -3.98 2.11 15.48
C ALA A 32 -3.66 0.66 15.13
N ALA A 33 -3.63 -0.19 16.16
CA ALA A 33 -3.56 -1.62 15.96
C ALA A 33 -4.24 -2.42 17.06
N LEU A 34 -4.63 -3.64 16.74
CA LEU A 34 -5.20 -4.60 17.69
C LEU A 34 -4.69 -5.99 17.36
N ARG A 35 -4.22 -6.71 18.37
CA ARG A 35 -3.74 -8.08 18.20
C ARG A 35 -4.90 -9.07 18.38
N THR A 36 -4.93 -10.13 17.58
CA THR A 36 -5.82 -11.27 17.79
C THR A 36 -5.08 -12.59 17.74
N ASP A 37 -5.65 -13.64 18.34
CA ASP A 37 -5.23 -15.01 18.08
C ASP A 37 -5.62 -15.47 16.65
N ALA A 38 -5.27 -16.71 16.28
CA ALA A 38 -5.62 -17.30 14.99
C ALA A 38 -7.14 -17.49 14.77
N GLU A 39 -7.91 -17.50 15.86
CA GLU A 39 -9.37 -17.56 15.84
C GLU A 39 -10.04 -16.18 15.81
N LEU A 40 -9.23 -15.13 15.67
CA LEU A 40 -9.66 -13.73 15.60
C LEU A 40 -10.22 -13.21 16.91
N ASN A 41 -9.88 -13.82 18.06
CA ASN A 41 -10.21 -13.27 19.39
C ASN A 41 -9.16 -12.23 19.78
N GLU A 42 -9.60 -11.09 20.31
CA GLU A 42 -8.72 -9.98 20.70
C GLU A 42 -7.77 -10.37 21.85
N ILE A 43 -6.52 -9.91 21.76
CA ILE A 43 -5.47 -10.13 22.75
C ILE A 43 -4.96 -8.76 23.22
N GLY A 44 -5.13 -8.48 24.51
CA GLY A 44 -4.69 -7.22 25.11
C GLY A 44 -5.56 -6.03 24.69
N GLU A 45 -5.06 -4.84 24.97
CA GLU A 45 -5.73 -3.58 24.65
C GLU A 45 -5.35 -3.07 23.25
N PRO A 46 -6.20 -2.25 22.60
CA PRO A 46 -5.82 -1.53 21.39
C PRO A 46 -4.57 -0.67 21.59
N ILE A 47 -3.75 -0.62 20.55
CA ILE A 47 -2.59 0.26 20.45
C ILE A 47 -3.05 1.51 19.71
N GLU A 48 -2.83 2.68 20.31
CA GLU A 48 -3.14 3.98 19.72
C GLU A 48 -1.93 4.89 19.90
N LEU A 49 -1.32 5.31 18.79
CA LEU A 49 -0.15 6.17 18.79
C LEU A 49 -0.40 7.36 17.86
N TYR A 50 -0.07 8.56 18.31
CA TYR A 50 0.01 9.74 17.45
C TYR A 50 1.47 10.02 17.08
N CYS A 51 1.72 10.56 15.88
CA CYS A 51 3.04 10.98 15.44
C CYS A 51 3.11 12.51 15.39
N LYS A 52 4.11 13.10 16.04
CA LYS A 52 4.35 14.54 15.95
C LYS A 52 4.82 14.88 14.53
N PRO A 53 4.16 15.80 13.80
CA PRO A 53 4.68 16.30 12.54
C PRO A 53 5.95 17.12 12.78
N ALA A 54 6.99 16.88 11.99
CA ALA A 54 8.19 17.71 11.97
C ALA A 54 7.93 19.06 11.29
N ASP A 55 8.77 20.05 11.58
CA ASP A 55 8.68 21.44 11.10
C ASP A 55 9.16 21.64 9.65
N ASP A 56 9.35 20.54 8.90
CA ASP A 56 9.72 20.51 7.48
C ASP A 56 8.61 19.96 6.56
N TYR A 57 7.37 19.93 7.05
CA TYR A 57 6.23 19.33 6.36
C TYR A 57 4.93 20.11 6.55
N LEU A 58 4.13 20.22 5.48
CA LEU A 58 2.80 20.83 5.49
C LEU A 58 1.73 19.75 5.33
N PRO A 59 0.82 19.56 6.30
CA PRO A 59 -0.32 18.67 6.15
C PRO A 59 -1.28 19.11 5.05
N HIS A 60 -1.86 18.14 4.33
CA HIS A 60 -2.94 18.43 3.39
C HIS A 60 -4.24 18.77 4.12
N PRO A 61 -4.88 19.92 3.82
CA PRO A 61 -6.18 20.28 4.40
C PRO A 61 -7.24 19.19 4.22
N ALA A 62 -7.36 18.64 3.00
CA ALA A 62 -8.29 17.54 2.72
C ALA A 62 -8.10 16.34 3.66
N ALA A 63 -6.87 15.94 3.96
CA ALA A 63 -6.59 14.82 4.85
C ALA A 63 -7.03 15.14 6.29
N CYS A 64 -6.69 16.32 6.81
CA CYS A 64 -7.08 16.71 8.17
C CYS A 64 -8.60 16.84 8.33
N LEU A 65 -9.32 17.24 7.28
CA LEU A 65 -10.77 17.30 7.28
C LEU A 65 -11.40 15.90 7.34
N ILE A 66 -10.86 14.94 6.57
CA ILE A 66 -11.32 13.54 6.56
C ILE A 66 -11.08 12.89 7.92
N THR A 67 -9.85 12.97 8.43
CA THR A 67 -9.44 12.29 9.67
C THR A 67 -9.89 13.03 10.93
N GLY A 68 -10.10 14.34 10.84
CA GLY A 68 -10.29 15.20 12.02
C GLY A 68 -9.05 15.32 12.91
N ILE A 69 -7.88 14.90 12.45
CA ILE A 69 -6.62 15.01 13.19
C ILE A 69 -5.90 16.27 12.72
N THR A 70 -5.82 17.27 13.59
CA THR A 70 -5.02 18.48 13.33
C THR A 70 -3.56 18.26 13.71
N PRO A 71 -2.61 18.97 13.06
CA PRO A 71 -1.21 18.87 13.46
C PRO A 71 -0.99 19.25 14.92
N GLN A 72 -1.79 20.15 15.50
CA GLN A 72 -1.75 20.48 16.93
C GLN A 72 -2.17 19.31 17.81
N LYS A 73 -3.23 18.58 17.44
CA LYS A 73 -3.63 17.35 18.16
C LYS A 73 -2.49 16.33 18.12
N ALA A 74 -1.93 16.10 16.94
CA ALA A 74 -0.81 15.16 16.77
C ALA A 74 0.46 15.63 17.51
N GLN A 75 0.76 16.93 17.56
CA GLN A 75 1.86 17.50 18.35
C GLN A 75 1.67 17.29 19.85
N ARG A 76 0.45 17.52 20.36
CA ARG A 76 0.12 17.43 21.79
C ARG A 76 0.16 15.99 22.31
N HIS A 77 -0.34 15.05 21.52
CA HIS A 77 -0.53 13.66 21.94
C HIS A 77 0.52 12.70 21.38
N GLY A 78 1.31 13.13 20.40
CA GLY A 78 2.19 12.24 19.65
C GLY A 78 3.58 12.07 20.24
N LEU A 79 4.24 11.05 19.71
CA LEU A 79 5.67 10.80 19.90
C LEU A 79 6.47 11.44 18.76
N PRO A 80 7.75 11.80 18.97
CA PRO A 80 8.68 12.05 17.87
C PRO A 80 8.68 10.90 16.85
N GLU A 81 8.88 11.19 15.55
CA GLU A 81 8.78 10.18 14.47
C GLU A 81 9.69 8.97 14.74
N ALA A 82 10.89 9.19 15.31
CA ALA A 82 11.84 8.13 15.69
C ALA A 82 11.29 7.12 16.71
N GLU A 83 10.61 7.61 17.75
CA GLU A 83 9.99 6.82 18.81
C GLU A 83 8.72 6.14 18.31
N PHE A 84 7.87 6.89 17.59
CA PHE A 84 6.68 6.37 16.92
C PHE A 84 7.02 5.18 16.00
N ALA A 85 8.05 5.33 15.15
CA ALA A 85 8.53 4.26 14.28
C ALA A 85 9.05 3.05 15.08
N GLY A 86 9.74 3.30 16.20
CA GLY A 86 10.26 2.26 17.09
C GLY A 86 9.14 1.41 17.71
N GLU A 87 8.10 2.05 18.25
CA GLU A 87 6.97 1.35 18.87
C GLU A 87 6.19 0.51 17.86
N ILE A 88 5.93 1.06 16.66
CA ILE A 88 5.23 0.31 15.61
C ILE A 88 6.07 -0.88 15.16
N GLN A 89 7.37 -0.69 14.92
CA GLN A 89 8.26 -1.78 14.52
C GLN A 89 8.27 -2.87 15.56
N ARG A 90 8.32 -2.52 16.86
CA ARG A 90 8.29 -3.47 17.98
C ARG A 90 7.03 -4.34 17.95
N HIS A 91 5.86 -3.73 17.78
CA HIS A 91 4.59 -4.46 17.70
C HIS A 91 4.49 -5.33 16.44
N MET A 92 4.87 -4.80 15.27
CA MET A 92 4.83 -5.52 14.00
C MET A 92 5.86 -6.66 13.92
N SER A 93 6.95 -6.58 14.68
CA SER A 93 8.06 -7.54 14.63
C SER A 93 7.96 -8.67 15.66
N GLU A 94 6.90 -8.69 16.49
CA GLU A 94 6.66 -9.79 17.42
C GLU A 94 6.63 -11.14 16.67
N PRO A 95 7.40 -12.17 17.09
CA PRO A 95 7.54 -13.42 16.36
C PRO A 95 6.22 -14.14 16.05
N GLY A 96 6.07 -14.64 14.82
CA GLY A 96 4.89 -15.36 14.36
C GLY A 96 3.67 -14.47 14.05
N THR A 97 3.86 -13.15 13.96
CA THR A 97 2.79 -12.19 13.66
C THR A 97 2.49 -12.15 12.15
N CYS A 98 1.21 -12.24 11.79
CA CYS A 98 0.73 -11.81 10.48
C CYS A 98 0.17 -10.39 10.60
N VAL A 99 0.86 -9.40 10.02
CA VAL A 99 0.41 -8.01 10.02
C VAL A 99 -0.63 -7.82 8.91
N VAL A 100 -1.82 -7.32 9.25
CA VAL A 100 -2.99 -7.28 8.35
C VAL A 100 -3.70 -5.94 8.46
N GLY A 101 -4.28 -5.47 7.36
CA GLY A 101 -5.18 -4.33 7.35
C GLY A 101 -6.16 -4.42 6.20
N TYR A 102 -6.81 -3.30 5.88
CA TYR A 102 -7.73 -3.18 4.76
C TYR A 102 -7.14 -2.27 3.68
N ASN A 103 -6.71 -2.84 2.55
CA ASN A 103 -5.92 -2.18 1.51
C ASN A 103 -4.50 -1.75 1.96
N SER A 104 -4.01 -2.36 3.05
CA SER A 104 -2.73 -1.99 3.69
C SER A 104 -1.49 -2.26 2.83
N LEU A 105 -1.46 -3.35 2.06
CA LEU A 105 -0.29 -3.70 1.22
C LEU A 105 0.05 -2.65 0.15
N ARG A 106 -0.88 -1.74 -0.12
CA ARG A 106 -0.76 -0.71 -1.16
C ARG A 106 -0.64 0.70 -0.60
N PHE A 107 -0.87 0.88 0.70
CA PHE A 107 -0.84 2.17 1.36
C PHE A 107 -0.09 2.09 2.69
N ASP A 108 -0.70 1.55 3.74
CA ASP A 108 -0.16 1.50 5.10
C ASP A 108 1.19 0.79 5.24
N ASP A 109 1.41 -0.27 4.45
CA ASP A 109 2.70 -0.94 4.41
C ASP A 109 3.78 -0.10 3.73
N GLU A 110 3.40 0.72 2.74
CA GLU A 110 4.30 1.68 2.12
C GLU A 110 4.59 2.83 3.10
N VAL A 111 3.59 3.31 3.86
CA VAL A 111 3.78 4.25 4.98
C VAL A 111 4.76 3.66 5.99
N SER A 112 4.56 2.42 6.44
CA SER A 112 5.44 1.74 7.39
C SER A 112 6.87 1.62 6.86
N ARG A 113 7.04 1.23 5.59
CA ARG A 113 8.37 1.09 4.99
C ARG A 113 9.11 2.42 4.90
N HIS A 114 8.44 3.48 4.44
CA HIS A 114 9.04 4.81 4.38
C HIS A 114 9.30 5.40 5.77
N LEU A 115 8.40 5.16 6.73
CA LEU A 115 8.57 5.53 8.13
C LEU A 115 9.81 4.85 8.73
N PHE A 116 9.94 3.53 8.61
CA PHE A 116 11.10 2.79 9.11
C PHE A 116 12.39 3.22 8.42
N TYR A 117 12.35 3.38 7.09
CA TYR A 117 13.48 3.83 6.30
C TYR A 117 14.04 5.18 6.77
N ARG A 118 13.20 6.21 6.88
CA ARG A 118 13.61 7.54 7.34
C ARG A 118 14.08 7.54 8.80
N ASN A 119 13.65 6.56 9.58
CA ASN A 119 13.99 6.41 11.00
C ASN A 119 15.03 5.32 11.26
N LEU A 120 15.83 4.98 10.24
CA LEU A 120 16.99 4.09 10.32
C LEU A 120 16.67 2.68 10.85
N LEU A 121 15.46 2.20 10.60
CA LEU A 121 15.00 0.83 10.87
C LEU A 121 14.96 0.03 9.57
N ASP A 122 15.18 -1.29 9.62
CA ASP A 122 15.03 -2.15 8.43
C ASP A 122 13.55 -2.12 7.96
N PRO A 123 13.26 -1.65 6.73
CA PRO A 123 11.87 -1.47 6.28
C PRO A 123 11.09 -2.76 6.05
N TYR A 124 11.79 -3.90 5.97
CA TYR A 124 11.25 -5.15 5.42
C TYR A 124 11.31 -6.32 6.41
N SER A 125 12.19 -6.28 7.42
CA SER A 125 12.44 -7.38 8.36
C SER A 125 11.15 -7.90 9.02
N ARG A 126 10.29 -7.00 9.50
CA ARG A 126 8.98 -7.31 10.11
C ARG A 126 8.05 -8.13 9.22
N GLU A 127 8.27 -8.10 7.89
CA GLU A 127 7.40 -8.73 6.91
C GLU A 127 7.67 -10.24 6.75
N TRP A 128 8.80 -10.75 7.25
CA TRP A 128 9.23 -12.14 7.00
C TRP A 128 10.11 -12.79 8.08
N GLN A 129 10.85 -12.00 8.86
CA GLN A 129 11.72 -12.56 9.92
C GLN A 129 10.89 -13.20 11.02
N ASN A 130 11.47 -14.15 11.75
CA ASN A 130 10.86 -14.79 12.93
C ASN A 130 9.49 -15.45 12.66
N GLY A 131 9.24 -15.88 11.42
CA GLY A 131 7.97 -16.48 11.02
C GLY A 131 6.85 -15.47 10.79
N ASN A 132 7.18 -14.17 10.72
CA ASN A 132 6.21 -13.12 10.42
C ASN A 132 5.77 -13.17 8.96
N SER A 133 4.62 -12.56 8.71
CA SER A 133 4.04 -12.44 7.38
C SER A 133 3.16 -11.20 7.30
N ARG A 134 2.61 -10.92 6.12
CA ARG A 134 1.62 -9.88 5.91
C ARG A 134 0.42 -10.43 5.18
N TRP A 135 -0.71 -9.73 5.28
CA TRP A 135 -1.93 -10.04 4.55
C TRP A 135 -2.78 -8.78 4.36
N ASP A 136 -3.78 -8.83 3.49
CA ASP A 136 -4.64 -7.67 3.20
C ASP A 136 -6.05 -8.15 2.86
N LEU A 137 -7.03 -7.68 3.62
CA LEU A 137 -8.40 -8.18 3.56
C LEU A 137 -9.13 -7.74 2.27
N ILE A 138 -8.72 -6.65 1.61
CA ILE A 138 -9.49 -6.09 0.48
C ILE A 138 -9.63 -7.08 -0.69
N ASP A 139 -8.56 -7.79 -1.06
CA ASP A 139 -8.60 -8.75 -2.16
C ASP A 139 -9.25 -10.07 -1.72
N ILE A 140 -9.29 -10.35 -0.41
CA ILE A 140 -10.02 -11.49 0.16
C ILE A 140 -11.52 -11.25 0.04
N VAL A 141 -12.00 -10.06 0.41
CA VAL A 141 -13.39 -9.64 0.24
C VAL A 141 -13.81 -9.76 -1.23
N ARG A 142 -12.98 -9.26 -2.17
CA ARG A 142 -13.23 -9.42 -3.61
C ARG A 142 -13.32 -10.88 -4.04
N ALA A 143 -12.48 -11.75 -3.47
CA ALA A 143 -12.52 -13.18 -3.74
C ALA A 143 -13.80 -13.86 -3.25
N PHE A 144 -14.27 -13.48 -2.08
CA PHE A 144 -15.56 -13.95 -1.55
C PHE A 144 -16.70 -13.51 -2.45
N TYR A 145 -16.79 -12.23 -2.83
CA TYR A 145 -17.80 -11.78 -3.79
C TYR A 145 -17.75 -12.57 -5.11
N ALA A 146 -16.54 -12.70 -5.68
CA ALA A 146 -16.35 -13.34 -6.97
C ALA A 146 -16.77 -14.82 -6.96
N LEU A 147 -16.35 -15.56 -5.94
CA LEU A 147 -16.46 -17.02 -5.93
C LEU A 147 -17.56 -17.54 -5.02
N ARG A 148 -17.71 -17.00 -3.81
CA ARG A 148 -18.57 -17.55 -2.73
C ARG A 148 -19.28 -16.42 -1.97
N PRO A 149 -20.21 -15.70 -2.61
CA PRO A 149 -20.84 -14.51 -2.02
C PRO A 149 -21.92 -14.84 -0.99
N ASP A 150 -22.41 -16.07 -0.97
CA ASP A 150 -23.60 -16.46 -0.22
C ASP A 150 -23.44 -16.18 1.28
N GLY A 151 -24.47 -15.56 1.87
CA GLY A 151 -24.50 -15.18 3.28
C GLY A 151 -23.78 -13.87 3.62
N ILE A 152 -23.28 -13.13 2.62
CA ILE A 152 -22.73 -11.79 2.79
C ILE A 152 -23.57 -10.82 1.95
N GLU A 153 -23.96 -9.70 2.54
CA GLU A 153 -24.66 -8.64 1.84
C GLU A 153 -23.63 -7.78 1.09
N TRP A 154 -23.81 -7.65 -0.23
CA TRP A 154 -22.87 -6.96 -1.10
C TRP A 154 -23.45 -5.61 -1.55
N PRO A 155 -23.03 -4.48 -0.95
CA PRO A 155 -23.55 -3.17 -1.29
C PRO A 155 -23.20 -2.83 -2.74
N LEU A 156 -24.13 -2.20 -3.45
CA LEU A 156 -23.93 -1.73 -4.82
C LEU A 156 -23.64 -0.24 -4.84
N ARG A 157 -22.86 0.19 -5.84
CA ARG A 157 -22.65 1.59 -6.18
C ARG A 157 -23.79 2.08 -7.08
N GLU A 158 -23.82 3.38 -7.34
CA GLU A 158 -24.81 4.01 -8.23
C GLU A 158 -24.79 3.41 -9.65
N ASP A 159 -23.63 2.96 -10.13
CA ASP A 159 -23.45 2.30 -11.43
C ASP A 159 -23.88 0.81 -11.44
N GLY A 160 -24.39 0.29 -10.31
CA GLY A 160 -24.79 -1.10 -10.14
C GLY A 160 -23.63 -2.07 -9.89
N ALA A 161 -22.37 -1.63 -9.91
CA ALA A 161 -21.22 -2.47 -9.57
C ALA A 161 -21.09 -2.64 -8.04
N PRO A 162 -20.51 -3.75 -7.55
CA PRO A 162 -20.28 -3.94 -6.12
C PRO A 162 -19.32 -2.89 -5.54
N SER A 163 -19.62 -2.40 -4.35
CA SER A 163 -18.71 -1.60 -3.54
C SER A 163 -17.89 -2.50 -2.62
N PHE A 164 -16.57 -2.26 -2.61
CA PHE A 164 -15.63 -2.90 -1.68
C PHE A 164 -15.04 -1.89 -0.70
N LYS A 165 -15.78 -0.83 -0.39
CA LYS A 165 -15.45 0.12 0.67
C LYS A 165 -15.80 -0.48 2.02
N LEU A 166 -14.92 -0.34 3.01
CA LEU A 166 -15.10 -0.96 4.33
C LEU A 166 -16.39 -0.45 4.97
N GLU A 167 -16.62 0.86 4.91
CA GLU A 167 -17.79 1.54 5.44
C GLU A 167 -19.11 1.13 4.78
N HIS A 168 -19.09 0.78 3.49
CA HIS A 168 -20.29 0.25 2.81
C HIS A 168 -20.56 -1.21 3.22
N LEU A 169 -19.51 -2.03 3.33
CA LEU A 169 -19.65 -3.46 3.65
C LEU A 169 -20.09 -3.66 5.10
N THR A 170 -19.53 -2.89 6.04
CA THR A 170 -19.92 -2.98 7.45
C THR A 170 -21.37 -2.59 7.64
N ALA A 171 -21.80 -1.47 7.03
CA ALA A 171 -23.19 -1.01 7.06
C ALA A 171 -24.16 -2.06 6.48
N ALA A 172 -23.84 -2.65 5.32
CA ALA A 172 -24.68 -3.66 4.68
C ALA A 172 -24.82 -4.96 5.50
N ASN A 173 -23.80 -5.30 6.31
CA ASN A 173 -23.76 -6.55 7.06
C ASN A 173 -24.03 -6.38 8.57
N GLY A 174 -24.52 -5.21 9.00
CA GLY A 174 -24.86 -4.95 10.40
C GLY A 174 -23.65 -4.96 11.35
N ILE A 175 -22.46 -4.65 10.84
CA ILE A 175 -21.24 -4.53 11.64
C ILE A 175 -21.15 -3.09 12.14
N ALA A 176 -21.04 -2.91 13.45
CA ALA A 176 -20.87 -1.59 14.05
C ALA A 176 -19.60 -0.91 13.52
N HIS A 177 -19.76 0.32 13.04
CA HIS A 177 -18.68 1.15 12.52
C HIS A 177 -18.96 2.62 12.92
N GLU A 178 -19.01 2.85 14.23
CA GLU A 178 -19.21 4.19 14.79
C GLU A 178 -17.90 4.98 14.73
N GLY A 179 -17.91 6.16 14.09
CA GLY A 179 -16.73 7.00 13.91
C GLY A 179 -15.82 6.56 12.75
N ALA A 180 -16.35 6.47 11.53
CA ALA A 180 -15.51 6.28 10.33
C ALA A 180 -14.37 7.31 10.30
N HIS A 181 -13.16 6.88 9.96
CA HIS A 181 -11.91 7.67 10.05
C HIS A 181 -11.40 7.89 11.49
N ASP A 182 -11.72 6.94 12.38
CA ASP A 182 -10.97 6.66 13.60
C ASP A 182 -10.26 5.32 13.40
N ALA A 183 -8.93 5.34 13.38
CA ALA A 183 -8.11 4.18 13.06
C ALA A 183 -8.45 2.93 13.91
N VAL A 184 -8.90 3.08 15.16
CA VAL A 184 -9.31 1.93 16.00
C VAL A 184 -10.65 1.35 15.55
N ALA A 185 -11.59 2.20 15.16
CA ALA A 185 -12.88 1.78 14.64
C ALA A 185 -12.70 1.01 13.33
N ASP A 186 -11.85 1.50 12.43
CA ASP A 186 -11.50 0.83 11.16
C ASP A 186 -10.78 -0.51 11.39
N VAL A 187 -9.89 -0.60 12.38
CA VAL A 187 -9.26 -1.87 12.80
C VAL A 187 -10.30 -2.88 13.28
N ARG A 188 -11.20 -2.49 14.19
CA ARG A 188 -12.26 -3.38 14.71
C ARG A 188 -13.25 -3.79 13.63
N ALA A 189 -13.63 -2.87 12.74
CA ALA A 189 -14.47 -3.14 11.57
C ALA A 189 -13.82 -4.17 10.65
N THR A 190 -12.51 -4.05 10.40
CA THR A 190 -11.73 -5.01 9.59
C THR A 190 -11.72 -6.39 10.24
N ILE A 191 -11.51 -6.49 11.55
CA ILE A 191 -11.57 -7.76 12.29
C ILE A 191 -12.96 -8.39 12.21
N ALA A 192 -14.01 -7.60 12.42
CA ALA A 192 -15.39 -8.08 12.36
C ALA A 192 -15.76 -8.60 10.97
N LEU A 193 -15.32 -7.91 9.91
CA LEU A 193 -15.48 -8.38 8.54
C LEU A 193 -14.71 -9.68 8.30
N ALA A 194 -13.46 -9.80 8.77
CA ALA A 194 -12.70 -11.04 8.68
C ALA A 194 -13.39 -12.21 9.40
N ARG A 195 -13.97 -11.97 10.59
CA ARG A 195 -14.79 -12.96 11.32
C ARG A 195 -16.00 -13.39 10.50
N LEU A 196 -16.72 -12.44 9.88
CA LEU A 196 -17.85 -12.74 8.98
C LEU A 196 -17.40 -13.65 7.82
N LEU A 197 -16.32 -13.30 7.12
CA LEU A 197 -15.79 -14.11 6.02
C LEU A 197 -15.42 -15.53 6.48
N LYS A 198 -14.73 -15.66 7.63
CA LYS A 198 -14.34 -16.97 8.20
C LYS A 198 -15.56 -17.82 8.55
N VAL A 199 -16.60 -17.23 9.15
CA VAL A 199 -17.86 -17.92 9.49
C VAL A 199 -18.60 -18.38 8.23
N ARG A 200 -18.65 -17.56 7.18
CA ARG A 200 -19.38 -17.89 5.94
C ARG A 200 -18.67 -18.94 5.10
N ASN A 201 -17.35 -18.88 5.00
CA ASN A 201 -16.59 -19.89 4.26
C ASN A 201 -15.15 -20.05 4.77
N ALA A 202 -14.98 -20.80 5.85
CA ALA A 202 -13.67 -21.09 6.45
C ALA A 202 -12.68 -21.69 5.44
N LYS A 203 -13.15 -22.58 4.54
CA LYS A 203 -12.28 -23.22 3.53
C LYS A 203 -11.68 -22.21 2.55
N LEU A 204 -12.47 -21.25 2.07
CA LEU A 204 -11.99 -20.19 1.19
C LEU A 204 -11.06 -19.23 1.96
N PHE A 205 -11.43 -18.88 3.19
CA PHE A 205 -10.60 -18.05 4.06
C PHE A 205 -9.21 -18.67 4.29
N ASP A 206 -9.15 -19.95 4.67
CA ASP A 206 -7.91 -20.68 4.92
C ASP A 206 -7.05 -20.84 3.65
N TYR A 207 -7.69 -21.11 2.51
CA TYR A 207 -7.00 -21.15 1.21
C TYR A 207 -6.31 -19.82 0.90
N LEU A 208 -7.04 -18.72 1.06
CA LEU A 208 -6.54 -17.36 0.80
C LEU A 208 -5.46 -16.94 1.81
N LEU A 209 -5.61 -17.31 3.08
CA LEU A 209 -4.59 -17.11 4.10
C LEU A 209 -3.31 -17.89 3.75
N GLY A 210 -3.44 -19.10 3.20
CA GLY A 210 -2.32 -19.89 2.69
C GLY A 210 -1.59 -19.24 1.50
N LEU A 211 -2.28 -18.41 0.70
CA LEU A 211 -1.71 -17.67 -0.43
C LEU A 211 -0.95 -16.40 -0.02
N ARG A 212 -0.91 -16.03 1.26
CA ARG A 212 -0.10 -14.88 1.72
C ARG A 212 1.41 -15.08 1.47
N GLY A 213 1.86 -16.34 1.44
CA GLY A 213 3.26 -16.68 1.22
C GLY A 213 3.64 -16.73 -0.26
N LYS A 214 4.71 -16.03 -0.65
CA LYS A 214 5.19 -15.99 -2.05
C LYS A 214 5.42 -17.35 -2.70
N ARG A 215 5.85 -18.35 -1.92
CA ARG A 215 6.06 -19.73 -2.41
C ARG A 215 4.75 -20.43 -2.78
N ALA A 216 3.67 -20.16 -2.06
CA ALA A 216 2.36 -20.73 -2.36
C ALA A 216 1.79 -20.13 -3.65
N VAL A 217 1.94 -18.81 -3.82
CA VAL A 217 1.56 -18.10 -5.05
C VAL A 217 2.36 -18.58 -6.25
N ALA A 218 3.70 -18.66 -6.13
CA ALA A 218 4.57 -19.09 -7.23
C ALA A 218 4.18 -20.47 -7.79
N LYS A 219 3.72 -21.39 -6.93
CA LYS A 219 3.23 -22.71 -7.36
C LYS A 219 1.96 -22.66 -8.22
N GLN A 220 1.17 -21.58 -8.15
CA GLN A 220 -0.03 -21.39 -8.98
C GLN A 220 0.31 -20.78 -10.36
N LEU A 221 1.47 -20.11 -10.47
CA LEU A 221 1.91 -19.44 -11.69
C LEU A 221 2.79 -20.38 -12.53
N ASP A 222 2.13 -21.27 -13.29
CA ASP A 222 2.80 -22.26 -14.15
C ASP A 222 3.23 -21.62 -15.50
N LEU A 223 4.41 -21.00 -15.49
CA LEU A 223 5.04 -20.42 -16.68
C LEU A 223 5.34 -21.46 -17.76
N PRO A 224 5.96 -22.63 -17.47
CA PRO A 224 6.31 -23.61 -18.52
C PRO A 224 5.11 -24.13 -19.32
N ASN A 225 3.98 -24.38 -18.68
CA ASN A 225 2.77 -24.86 -19.36
C ASN A 225 1.82 -23.73 -19.76
N ALA A 226 2.16 -22.48 -19.42
CA ALA A 226 1.36 -21.29 -19.60
C ALA A 226 -0.13 -21.51 -19.25
N LYS A 227 -0.35 -22.12 -18.08
CA LYS A 227 -1.68 -22.55 -17.65
C LYS A 227 -2.52 -21.33 -17.24
N PRO A 228 -3.75 -21.15 -17.77
CA PRO A 228 -4.63 -20.08 -17.32
C PRO A 228 -5.00 -20.23 -15.85
N LEU A 229 -5.05 -19.09 -15.16
CA LEU A 229 -5.52 -18.98 -13.79
C LEU A 229 -6.49 -17.81 -13.64
N LEU A 230 -7.38 -17.89 -12.67
CA LEU A 230 -8.19 -16.76 -12.26
C LEU A 230 -7.35 -15.87 -11.34
N HIS A 231 -7.33 -14.57 -11.61
CA HIS A 231 -6.65 -13.58 -10.79
C HIS A 231 -7.63 -12.49 -10.39
N ILE A 232 -7.60 -12.13 -9.10
CA ILE A 232 -8.51 -11.13 -8.51
C ILE A 232 -7.69 -9.92 -8.09
N SER A 233 -8.09 -8.74 -8.57
CA SER A 233 -7.34 -7.50 -8.36
C SER A 233 -8.19 -6.26 -8.67
N ARG A 234 -7.96 -5.18 -7.91
CA ARG A 234 -8.53 -3.84 -8.20
C ARG A 234 -8.28 -3.32 -9.62
N ARG A 235 -7.32 -3.90 -10.35
CA ARG A 235 -7.02 -3.52 -11.74
C ARG A 235 -8.09 -4.00 -12.73
N TYR A 236 -8.94 -4.94 -12.33
CA TYR A 236 -10.09 -5.35 -13.12
C TYR A 236 -11.36 -4.65 -12.62
N PRO A 237 -12.33 -4.36 -13.52
CA PRO A 237 -13.56 -3.67 -13.14
C PRO A 237 -14.32 -4.35 -12.02
N ALA A 238 -14.92 -3.55 -11.12
CA ALA A 238 -15.76 -4.07 -10.04
C ALA A 238 -17.00 -4.81 -10.59
N SER A 239 -17.55 -4.36 -11.72
CA SER A 239 -18.62 -5.05 -12.45
C SER A 239 -18.27 -6.49 -12.86
N ARG A 240 -16.96 -6.80 -12.95
CA ARG A 240 -16.42 -8.13 -13.24
C ARG A 240 -15.97 -8.88 -11.97
N GLY A 241 -16.47 -8.47 -10.80
CA GLY A 241 -16.01 -8.96 -9.49
C GLY A 241 -14.50 -8.79 -9.29
N CYS A 242 -13.90 -7.75 -9.87
CA CYS A 242 -12.46 -7.52 -9.88
C CYS A 242 -11.66 -8.76 -10.33
N SER A 243 -12.17 -9.53 -11.29
CA SER A 243 -11.60 -10.83 -11.70
C SER A 243 -11.18 -10.86 -13.16
N ALA A 244 -10.22 -11.71 -13.51
CA ALA A 244 -9.84 -12.01 -14.89
C ALA A 244 -9.27 -13.43 -15.00
N LEU A 245 -9.50 -14.10 -16.13
CA LEU A 245 -8.66 -15.23 -16.52
C LEU A 245 -7.37 -14.69 -17.14
N VAL A 246 -6.23 -15.06 -16.57
CA VAL A 246 -4.92 -14.60 -17.04
C VAL A 246 -4.01 -15.76 -17.39
N MET A 247 -3.11 -15.51 -18.33
CA MET A 247 -2.04 -16.44 -18.72
C MET A 247 -0.69 -15.85 -18.29
N PRO A 248 0.15 -16.60 -17.56
CA PRO A 248 1.52 -16.18 -17.27
C PRO A 248 2.36 -16.29 -18.55
N LEU A 249 3.11 -15.23 -18.87
CA LEU A 249 3.89 -15.11 -20.10
C LEU A 249 5.40 -15.15 -19.86
N ALA A 250 5.90 -14.43 -18.85
CA ALA A 250 7.31 -14.34 -18.54
C ALA A 250 7.54 -13.92 -17.08
N GLU A 251 8.73 -14.21 -16.56
CA GLU A 251 9.24 -13.53 -15.36
C GLU A 251 9.58 -12.07 -15.69
N HIS A 252 9.47 -11.19 -14.70
CA HIS A 252 9.88 -9.79 -14.88
C HIS A 252 11.40 -9.69 -14.95
N PRO A 253 11.99 -8.97 -15.91
CA PRO A 253 13.43 -8.99 -16.18
C PRO A 253 14.29 -8.48 -15.01
N THR A 254 13.79 -7.49 -14.25
CA THR A 254 14.53 -6.85 -13.15
C THR A 254 13.93 -7.08 -11.76
N ASN A 255 12.73 -7.65 -11.67
CA ASN A 255 12.02 -7.83 -10.40
C ASN A 255 11.77 -9.32 -10.17
N PRO A 256 12.54 -9.99 -9.29
CA PRO A 256 12.42 -11.43 -9.09
C PRO A 256 11.09 -11.86 -8.44
N ASN A 257 10.28 -10.91 -7.96
CA ASN A 257 8.94 -11.18 -7.45
C ASN A 257 7.83 -10.87 -8.46
N GLY A 258 8.15 -10.48 -9.70
CA GLY A 258 7.19 -10.12 -10.73
C GLY A 258 7.00 -11.23 -11.77
N VAL A 259 5.74 -11.57 -12.06
CA VAL A 259 5.37 -12.40 -13.22
C VAL A 259 4.46 -11.59 -14.12
N ILE A 260 4.84 -11.48 -15.39
CA ILE A 260 4.07 -10.78 -16.43
C ILE A 260 2.95 -11.71 -16.88
N VAL A 261 1.72 -11.23 -16.81
CA VAL A 261 0.50 -11.96 -17.21
C VAL A 261 -0.29 -11.15 -18.23
N TYR A 262 -1.09 -11.85 -19.02
CA TYR A 262 -2.00 -11.25 -20.01
C TYR A 262 -3.45 -11.55 -19.63
N ASP A 263 -4.35 -10.54 -19.69
CA ASP A 263 -5.80 -10.73 -19.52
C ASP A 263 -6.41 -11.39 -20.77
N LEU A 264 -6.89 -12.62 -20.61
CA LEU A 264 -7.44 -13.41 -21.70
C LEU A 264 -8.81 -12.91 -22.17
N SER A 265 -9.42 -11.90 -21.54
CA SER A 265 -10.67 -11.31 -22.04
C SER A 265 -10.47 -10.46 -23.29
N VAL A 266 -9.24 -10.17 -23.69
CA VAL A 266 -8.90 -9.32 -24.84
C VAL A 266 -8.18 -10.14 -25.90
N ASP A 267 -8.47 -9.85 -27.17
CA ASP A 267 -7.80 -10.51 -28.30
C ASP A 267 -6.31 -10.13 -28.36
N PRO A 268 -5.38 -11.10 -28.33
CA PRO A 268 -3.95 -10.85 -28.38
C PRO A 268 -3.41 -10.48 -29.77
N SER A 269 -4.21 -10.61 -30.83
CA SER A 269 -3.75 -10.46 -32.22
C SER A 269 -3.03 -9.12 -32.47
N ASP A 270 -3.58 -8.02 -31.95
CA ASP A 270 -2.99 -6.70 -32.08
C ASP A 270 -1.62 -6.63 -31.40
N MET A 271 -1.51 -7.07 -30.13
CA MET A 271 -0.24 -7.09 -29.40
C MET A 271 0.81 -7.97 -30.09
N LEU A 272 0.40 -9.11 -30.63
CA LEU A 272 1.31 -10.02 -31.33
C LEU A 272 1.92 -9.38 -32.58
N SER A 273 1.18 -8.48 -33.24
CA SER A 273 1.65 -7.74 -34.42
C SER A 273 2.60 -6.57 -34.11
N MET A 274 2.62 -6.07 -32.87
CA MET A 274 3.40 -4.91 -32.44
C MET A 274 4.86 -5.23 -32.07
N SER A 275 5.74 -4.22 -32.14
CA SER A 275 7.07 -4.23 -31.52
C SER A 275 7.00 -4.04 -30.00
N ALA A 276 8.09 -4.32 -29.28
CA ALA A 276 8.14 -4.12 -27.83
C ALA A 276 7.98 -2.63 -27.45
N GLU A 277 8.50 -1.72 -28.27
CA GLU A 277 8.38 -0.26 -28.10
C GLU A 277 6.92 0.18 -28.22
N GLN A 278 6.21 -0.26 -29.27
CA GLN A 278 4.81 0.06 -29.48
C GLN A 278 3.92 -0.47 -28.34
N ILE A 279 4.23 -1.68 -27.84
CA ILE A 279 3.52 -2.22 -26.67
C ILE A 279 3.81 -1.38 -25.44
N ARG A 280 5.08 -0.98 -25.21
CA ARG A 280 5.50 -0.16 -24.07
C ARG A 280 4.75 1.17 -24.02
N GLU A 281 4.65 1.86 -25.15
CA GLU A 281 3.91 3.11 -25.30
C GLU A 281 2.44 2.97 -24.88
N ARG A 282 1.81 1.82 -25.15
CA ARG A 282 0.40 1.58 -24.78
C ARG A 282 0.20 0.99 -23.39
N VAL A 283 1.17 0.28 -22.82
CA VAL A 283 1.03 -0.35 -21.49
C VAL A 283 1.09 0.68 -20.37
N PHE A 284 1.92 1.72 -20.51
CA PHE A 284 2.19 2.68 -19.42
C PHE A 284 1.38 3.99 -19.52
N VAL A 285 0.69 4.23 -20.64
CA VAL A 285 -0.16 5.40 -20.84
C VAL A 285 -1.55 5.17 -20.23
N SER A 286 -2.16 6.24 -19.70
CA SER A 286 -3.52 6.17 -19.16
C SER A 286 -4.52 6.01 -20.30
N GLN A 287 -5.66 5.35 -20.05
CA GLN A 287 -6.67 5.15 -21.11
C GLN A 287 -7.22 6.47 -21.68
N GLN A 288 -7.15 7.56 -20.93
CA GLN A 288 -7.61 8.90 -21.33
C GLN A 288 -6.61 9.60 -22.28
N ASP A 289 -5.35 9.19 -22.25
CA ASP A 289 -4.26 9.77 -23.05
C ASP A 289 -3.97 8.93 -24.31
N LEU A 290 -4.67 7.80 -24.49
CA LEU A 290 -4.58 7.00 -25.72
C LEU A 290 -5.36 7.66 -26.86
N ALA A 291 -4.88 7.50 -28.09
CA ALA A 291 -5.58 8.01 -29.28
C ALA A 291 -6.96 7.37 -29.44
N GLU A 292 -7.89 8.09 -30.08
CA GLU A 292 -9.25 7.60 -30.30
C GLU A 292 -9.25 6.27 -31.08
N GLY A 293 -9.89 5.24 -30.51
CA GLY A 293 -9.91 3.88 -31.04
C GLY A 293 -8.78 2.97 -30.55
N GLU A 294 -7.81 3.46 -29.77
CA GLU A 294 -6.77 2.63 -29.18
C GLU A 294 -7.16 2.08 -27.80
N ALA A 295 -6.90 0.79 -27.59
CA ALA A 295 -7.05 0.12 -26.31
C ALA A 295 -5.69 -0.15 -25.67
N ARG A 296 -5.65 -0.04 -24.33
CA ARG A 296 -4.49 -0.45 -23.55
C ARG A 296 -4.20 -1.95 -23.77
N ILE A 297 -2.93 -2.29 -23.99
CA ILE A 297 -2.51 -3.69 -24.01
C ILE A 297 -2.62 -4.26 -22.60
N PRO A 298 -3.37 -5.35 -22.38
CA PRO A 298 -3.75 -5.81 -21.04
C PRO A 298 -2.67 -6.69 -20.40
N LEU A 299 -1.42 -6.21 -20.45
CA LEU A 299 -0.31 -6.78 -19.70
C LEU A 299 -0.34 -6.25 -18.27
N LYS A 300 -0.14 -7.15 -17.33
CA LYS A 300 -0.08 -6.84 -15.90
C LYS A 300 1.05 -7.62 -15.23
N ILE A 301 1.66 -7.03 -14.20
CA ILE A 301 2.56 -7.76 -13.32
C ILE A 301 1.78 -8.30 -12.12
N ILE A 302 1.89 -9.59 -11.84
CA ILE A 302 1.54 -10.19 -10.55
C ILE A 302 2.79 -10.16 -9.67
N HIS A 303 2.73 -9.42 -8.56
CA HIS A 303 3.81 -9.38 -7.58
C HIS A 303 3.57 -10.46 -6.51
N ILE A 304 4.34 -11.54 -6.54
CA ILE A 304 4.12 -12.72 -5.68
C ILE A 304 4.31 -12.43 -4.18
N ASN A 305 5.00 -11.34 -3.83
CA ASN A 305 5.24 -10.89 -2.47
C ASN A 305 4.21 -9.87 -1.95
N ARG A 306 3.14 -9.60 -2.71
CA ARG A 306 2.03 -8.70 -2.34
C ARG A 306 0.71 -9.45 -2.21
N CYS A 307 0.76 -10.66 -1.66
CA CYS A 307 -0.40 -11.53 -1.39
C CYS A 307 -1.44 -11.61 -2.53
N PRO A 308 -1.03 -11.77 -3.80
CA PRO A 308 -1.96 -11.73 -4.91
C PRO A 308 -2.94 -12.91 -4.83
N VAL A 309 -4.21 -12.61 -5.06
CA VAL A 309 -5.27 -13.62 -5.05
C VAL A 309 -5.32 -14.29 -6.42
N VAL A 310 -4.94 -15.56 -6.44
CA VAL A 310 -4.91 -16.40 -7.64
C VAL A 310 -5.57 -17.75 -7.37
N PHE A 311 -6.28 -18.28 -8.37
CA PHE A 311 -6.91 -19.58 -8.30
C PHE A 311 -6.70 -20.34 -9.61
N PRO A 312 -6.68 -21.68 -9.60
CA PRO A 312 -6.79 -22.44 -10.84
C PRO A 312 -8.11 -22.09 -11.54
N ALA A 313 -8.13 -22.13 -12.88
CA ALA A 313 -9.35 -21.86 -13.65
C ALA A 313 -10.57 -22.72 -13.26
N SER A 314 -10.33 -23.90 -12.66
CA SER A 314 -11.39 -24.75 -12.11
C SER A 314 -12.19 -24.11 -10.96
N ALA A 315 -11.67 -23.05 -10.31
CA ALA A 315 -12.41 -22.32 -9.28
C ALA A 315 -13.64 -21.57 -9.82
N LEU A 316 -13.68 -21.34 -11.14
CA LEU A 316 -14.84 -20.78 -11.84
C LEU A 316 -15.99 -21.79 -12.03
N LYS A 317 -15.75 -23.08 -11.74
CA LYS A 317 -16.82 -24.08 -11.80
C LYS A 317 -17.69 -23.95 -10.57
N ASP A 318 -19.00 -23.99 -10.78
CA ASP A 318 -19.95 -23.98 -9.68
C ASP A 318 -19.76 -25.25 -8.84
N VAL A 319 -19.78 -25.09 -7.52
CA VAL A 319 -19.62 -26.22 -6.59
C VAL A 319 -20.95 -26.79 -6.12
N GLU A 320 -22.02 -26.02 -6.29
CA GLU A 320 -23.39 -26.31 -5.86
C GLU A 320 -24.36 -25.70 -6.87
N GLY A 321 -25.64 -26.09 -6.80
CA GLY A 321 -26.68 -25.58 -7.70
C GLY A 321 -26.77 -26.31 -9.06
N PRO A 322 -27.63 -25.82 -9.97
CA PRO A 322 -27.97 -26.52 -11.23
C PRO A 322 -26.80 -26.75 -12.19
N HIS A 323 -25.73 -25.94 -12.10
CA HIS A 323 -24.55 -26.00 -12.96
C HIS A 323 -23.33 -26.61 -12.25
N GLN A 324 -23.53 -27.42 -11.21
CA GLN A 324 -22.45 -28.03 -10.44
C GLN A 324 -21.42 -28.74 -11.33
N GLY A 325 -20.14 -28.37 -11.19
CA GLY A 325 -19.02 -28.91 -11.98
C GLY A 325 -18.82 -28.23 -13.34
N GLU A 326 -19.70 -27.30 -13.71
CA GLU A 326 -19.70 -26.55 -14.97
C GLU A 326 -19.45 -25.05 -14.75
N TYR A 327 -19.25 -24.33 -15.85
CA TYR A 327 -19.14 -22.88 -15.87
C TYR A 327 -20.54 -22.27 -15.93
N GLY A 328 -21.11 -21.93 -14.75
CA GLY A 328 -22.46 -21.39 -14.61
C GLY A 328 -22.48 -20.03 -13.93
N THR A 329 -23.11 -19.97 -12.75
CA THR A 329 -23.43 -18.74 -12.01
C THR A 329 -22.19 -17.92 -11.67
N ILE A 330 -21.05 -18.54 -11.33
CA ILE A 330 -19.81 -17.78 -11.08
C ILE A 330 -19.36 -17.04 -12.34
N VAL A 331 -19.37 -17.71 -13.51
CA VAL A 331 -18.92 -17.11 -14.77
C VAL A 331 -19.87 -16.01 -15.24
N GLU A 332 -21.17 -16.20 -15.08
CA GLU A 332 -22.19 -15.19 -15.36
C GLU A 332 -22.01 -13.94 -14.50
N ARG A 333 -21.86 -14.11 -13.18
CA ARG A 333 -21.62 -13.00 -12.23
C ARG A 333 -20.36 -12.22 -12.58
N LEU A 334 -19.32 -12.92 -13.03
CA LEU A 334 -18.06 -12.32 -13.44
C LEU A 334 -18.08 -11.84 -14.89
N GLY A 335 -19.18 -11.96 -15.64
CA GLY A 335 -19.26 -11.51 -17.03
C GLY A 335 -18.13 -12.03 -17.92
N LEU A 336 -17.65 -13.26 -17.68
CA LEU A 336 -16.51 -13.82 -18.41
C LEU A 336 -16.98 -14.65 -19.61
N ASP A 337 -16.49 -14.32 -20.80
CA ASP A 337 -16.58 -15.23 -21.95
C ASP A 337 -15.42 -16.24 -21.90
N VAL A 338 -15.68 -17.40 -21.30
CA VAL A 338 -14.68 -18.46 -21.15
C VAL A 338 -14.30 -19.08 -22.50
N ALA A 339 -15.18 -19.06 -23.50
CA ALA A 339 -14.88 -19.59 -24.82
C ALA A 339 -13.89 -18.68 -25.56
N ALA A 340 -14.14 -17.37 -25.54
CA ALA A 340 -13.21 -16.37 -26.08
C ALA A 340 -11.86 -16.43 -25.35
N CYS A 341 -11.85 -16.47 -24.01
CA CYS A 341 -10.62 -16.60 -23.22
C CYS A 341 -9.80 -17.84 -23.62
N ARG A 342 -10.48 -18.96 -23.90
CA ARG A 342 -9.82 -20.19 -24.36
C ARG A 342 -9.23 -20.04 -25.76
N GLN A 343 -9.89 -19.32 -26.65
CA GLN A 343 -9.36 -19.02 -27.99
C GLN A 343 -8.11 -18.14 -27.89
N HIS A 344 -8.18 -17.03 -27.15
CA HIS A 344 -7.06 -16.13 -26.93
C HIS A 344 -5.86 -16.83 -26.29
N TRP A 345 -6.11 -17.72 -25.32
CA TRP A 345 -5.06 -18.54 -24.71
C TRP A 345 -4.34 -19.43 -25.73
N LYS A 346 -5.08 -20.08 -26.64
CA LYS A 346 -4.46 -20.89 -27.71
C LYS A 346 -3.62 -20.02 -28.63
N THR A 347 -4.14 -18.88 -29.05
CA THR A 347 -3.42 -17.93 -29.91
C THR A 347 -2.09 -17.49 -29.28
N LEU A 348 -2.09 -17.12 -28.01
CA LEU A 348 -0.88 -16.71 -27.29
C LEU A 348 0.11 -17.87 -27.10
N ARG A 349 -0.39 -19.06 -26.74
CA ARG A 349 0.45 -20.23 -26.48
C ARG A 349 1.13 -20.74 -27.74
N ASP A 350 0.44 -20.69 -28.88
CA ASP A 350 0.95 -21.19 -30.15
C ASP A 350 1.83 -20.13 -30.87
N ALA A 351 1.86 -18.88 -30.37
CA ALA A 351 2.71 -17.81 -30.90
C ALA A 351 4.17 -17.91 -30.41
N SER A 352 5.13 -17.76 -31.33
CA SER A 352 6.56 -17.78 -31.01
C SER A 352 7.07 -16.43 -30.50
N GLY A 353 7.97 -16.45 -29.52
CA GLY A 353 8.72 -15.25 -29.09
C GLY A 353 7.95 -14.29 -28.17
N VAL A 354 6.72 -14.63 -27.76
CA VAL A 354 5.90 -13.78 -26.87
C VAL A 354 6.62 -13.46 -25.56
N ALA A 355 7.20 -14.47 -24.91
CA ALA A 355 7.89 -14.31 -23.63
C ALA A 355 9.06 -13.30 -23.72
N ALA A 356 9.90 -13.42 -24.75
CA ALA A 356 11.02 -12.51 -24.98
C ALA A 356 10.52 -11.08 -25.27
N LYS A 357 9.50 -10.94 -26.12
CA LYS A 357 8.88 -9.65 -26.46
C LYS A 357 8.34 -8.95 -25.22
N VAL A 358 7.56 -9.63 -24.38
CA VAL A 358 7.03 -8.99 -23.17
C VAL A 358 8.11 -8.73 -22.13
N ALA A 359 9.14 -9.56 -22.00
CA ALA A 359 10.27 -9.26 -21.12
C ALA A 359 10.99 -7.98 -21.56
N GLU A 360 11.15 -7.76 -22.87
CA GLU A 360 11.72 -6.53 -23.44
C GLU A 360 10.85 -5.30 -23.17
N VAL A 361 9.52 -5.42 -23.21
CA VAL A 361 8.60 -4.31 -22.85
C VAL A 361 8.91 -3.78 -21.45
N PHE A 362 9.21 -4.68 -20.49
CA PHE A 362 9.44 -4.37 -19.08
C PHE A 362 10.93 -4.26 -18.69
N SER A 363 11.88 -4.28 -19.64
CA SER A 363 13.33 -4.26 -19.33
C SER A 363 13.89 -2.86 -19.10
N ALA A 364 13.28 -1.82 -19.68
CA ALA A 364 13.72 -0.45 -19.53
C ALA A 364 13.44 0.08 -18.11
N GLY A 365 14.45 0.68 -17.48
CA GLY A 365 14.30 1.42 -16.22
C GLY A 365 13.55 2.73 -16.45
N TYR A 366 13.00 3.30 -15.37
CA TYR A 366 12.51 4.68 -15.39
C TYR A 366 13.70 5.64 -15.29
N ASP A 367 13.75 6.65 -16.16
CA ASP A 367 14.86 7.61 -16.25
C ASP A 367 14.92 8.62 -15.09
N ASP A 368 13.88 8.71 -14.27
CA ASP A 368 13.77 9.68 -13.18
C ASP A 368 14.06 9.05 -11.82
N VAL A 369 15.34 8.98 -11.46
CA VAL A 369 15.78 8.51 -10.14
C VAL A 369 15.80 9.71 -9.17
N PRO A 370 14.98 9.71 -8.11
CA PRO A 370 14.99 10.77 -7.10
C PRO A 370 16.37 10.93 -6.48
N GLN A 371 16.80 12.18 -6.28
CA GLN A 371 18.05 12.53 -5.60
C GLN A 371 17.85 12.74 -4.09
N ASP A 372 16.61 13.01 -3.66
CA ASP A 372 16.28 13.19 -2.24
C ASP A 372 16.30 11.83 -1.51
N PRO A 373 17.13 11.64 -0.47
CA PRO A 373 17.17 10.41 0.31
C PRO A 373 15.80 9.93 0.80
N ASP A 374 14.88 10.80 1.21
CA ASP A 374 13.54 10.41 1.69
C ASP A 374 12.74 9.62 0.63
N LEU A 375 13.07 9.83 -0.65
CA LEU A 375 12.41 9.22 -1.81
C LEU A 375 13.19 8.05 -2.42
N MET A 376 14.36 7.72 -1.86
CA MET A 376 15.31 6.73 -2.37
C MET A 376 15.17 5.32 -1.76
N LEU A 377 14.11 5.03 -1.00
CA LEU A 377 13.86 3.69 -0.42
C LEU A 377 14.01 2.56 -1.45
N TYR A 378 13.45 2.75 -2.65
CA TYR A 378 13.50 1.79 -3.75
C TYR A 378 14.55 2.13 -4.81
N SER A 379 15.35 3.17 -4.59
CA SER A 379 16.43 3.60 -5.46
C SER A 379 17.75 3.00 -4.99
N GLY A 380 18.50 2.39 -5.90
CA GLY A 380 19.79 1.78 -5.57
C GLY A 380 19.69 0.44 -4.83
N SER A 381 20.80 0.01 -4.25
CA SER A 381 20.91 -1.26 -3.53
C SER A 381 20.29 -1.18 -2.14
N PHE A 382 19.91 -2.34 -1.59
CA PHE A 382 19.63 -2.45 -0.16
C PHE A 382 20.87 -2.08 0.66
N PHE A 383 20.66 -1.47 1.84
CA PHE A 383 21.75 -1.19 2.78
C PHE A 383 22.54 -2.45 3.12
N SER A 384 23.87 -2.30 3.14
CA SER A 384 24.80 -3.38 3.46
C SER A 384 24.64 -3.85 4.91
N ALA A 385 25.17 -5.03 5.24
CA ALA A 385 25.17 -5.50 6.63
C ALA A 385 25.96 -4.56 7.57
N ALA A 386 27.04 -3.95 7.06
CA ALA A 386 27.83 -2.98 7.82
C ALA A 386 27.05 -1.69 8.09
N ASP A 387 26.34 -1.17 7.09
CA ASP A 387 25.47 0.01 7.25
C ASP A 387 24.34 -0.26 8.25
N ARG A 388 23.69 -1.42 8.16
CA ARG A 388 22.63 -1.81 9.10
C ARG A 388 23.13 -1.82 10.54
N GLN A 389 24.34 -2.34 10.78
CA GLN A 389 24.95 -2.30 12.11
C GLN A 389 25.21 -0.86 12.59
N GLN A 390 25.62 0.06 11.70
CA GLN A 390 25.76 1.47 12.06
C GLN A 390 24.40 2.12 12.34
N MET A 391 23.36 1.81 11.56
CA MET A 391 22.00 2.28 11.78
C MET A 391 21.45 1.80 13.13
N GLU A 392 21.66 0.52 13.48
CA GLU A 392 21.32 -0.03 14.80
C GLU A 392 22.06 0.70 15.91
N ARG A 393 23.37 0.96 15.75
CA ARG A 393 24.14 1.72 16.72
C ARG A 393 23.61 3.15 16.90
N VAL A 394 23.21 3.84 15.84
CA VAL A 394 22.54 5.16 15.95
C VAL A 394 21.30 5.05 16.83
N ARG A 395 20.47 4.03 16.59
CA ARG A 395 19.20 3.81 17.28
C ARG A 395 19.34 3.43 18.77
N GLU A 396 20.48 2.87 19.16
CA GLU A 396 20.80 2.51 20.55
C GLU A 396 21.38 3.68 21.36
N MET A 397 21.76 4.78 20.71
CA MET A 397 22.34 5.94 21.37
C MET A 397 21.26 6.94 21.80
N GLU A 398 21.51 7.61 22.93
CA GLU A 398 20.70 8.74 23.36
C GLU A 398 20.87 9.93 22.38
N PRO A 399 19.83 10.76 22.16
CA PRO A 399 19.89 11.82 21.14
C PRO A 399 21.07 12.78 21.27
N TRP A 400 21.44 13.15 22.50
CA TRP A 400 22.58 14.04 22.77
C TRP A 400 23.93 13.37 22.54
N ASP A 401 24.00 12.04 22.68
CA ASP A 401 25.24 11.30 22.41
C ASP A 401 25.55 11.22 20.92
N LEU A 402 24.58 11.48 20.04
CA LEU A 402 24.77 11.54 18.59
C LEU A 402 25.50 12.82 18.15
N VAL A 403 25.49 13.88 18.97
CA VAL A 403 26.11 15.18 18.63
C VAL A 403 27.62 14.99 18.46
N GLY A 404 28.13 15.37 17.28
CA GLY A 404 29.56 15.26 16.95
C GLY A 404 30.07 13.83 16.68
N GLN A 405 29.21 12.81 16.76
CA GLN A 405 29.60 11.44 16.42
C GLN A 405 29.80 11.25 14.93
N ARG A 406 30.67 10.30 14.58
CA ARG A 406 30.92 9.90 13.20
C ARG A 406 30.63 8.43 13.02
N PHE A 407 29.86 8.13 11.99
CA PHE A 407 29.53 6.77 11.59
C PHE A 407 30.27 6.46 10.29
N ALA A 408 30.70 5.21 10.13
CA ALA A 408 31.40 4.78 8.93
C ALA A 408 30.40 4.22 7.91
N PHE A 409 29.46 5.06 7.47
CA PHE A 409 28.49 4.67 6.45
C PHE A 409 29.16 4.46 5.09
N GLN A 410 28.77 3.39 4.40
CA GLN A 410 29.18 3.09 3.04
C GLN A 410 28.17 3.63 2.03
N ASP A 411 26.88 3.61 2.40
CA ASP A 411 25.81 4.13 1.56
C ASP A 411 25.71 5.66 1.67
N PRO A 412 25.80 6.40 0.55
CA PRO A 412 25.85 7.87 0.57
C PRO A 412 24.55 8.51 1.06
N ARG A 413 23.45 7.76 1.13
CA ARG A 413 22.17 8.28 1.64
C ARG A 413 22.20 8.51 3.15
N LEU A 414 22.98 7.73 3.89
CA LEU A 414 22.83 7.60 5.34
C LEU A 414 23.30 8.82 6.13
N GLU A 415 24.30 9.57 5.64
CA GLU A 415 24.76 10.79 6.29
C GLU A 415 23.65 11.86 6.36
N GLU A 416 23.03 12.15 5.20
CA GLU A 416 21.90 13.10 5.12
C GLU A 416 20.67 12.56 5.85
N MET A 417 20.39 11.25 5.77
CA MET A 417 19.30 10.64 6.53
C MET A 417 19.49 10.77 8.05
N LEU A 418 20.71 10.59 8.55
CA LEU A 418 21.03 10.75 9.98
C LEU A 418 20.83 12.20 10.43
N PHE A 419 21.28 13.16 9.64
CA PHE A 419 21.05 14.59 9.90
C PHE A 419 19.55 14.89 10.01
N ARG A 420 18.74 14.47 9.03
CA ARG A 420 17.29 14.69 9.02
C ARG A 420 16.57 13.94 10.13
N PHE A 421 17.01 12.73 10.47
CA PHE A 421 16.48 11.95 11.58
C PHE A 421 16.61 12.71 12.91
N ARG A 422 17.81 13.22 13.20
CA ARG A 422 18.07 14.07 14.37
C ARG A 422 17.25 15.35 14.33
N ALA A 423 17.29 16.08 13.22
CA ALA A 423 16.63 17.37 13.09
C ALA A 423 15.10 17.28 13.25
N ARG A 424 14.47 16.22 12.74
CA ARG A 424 13.02 16.01 12.81
C ARG A 424 12.55 15.50 14.18
N SER A 425 13.29 14.57 14.78
CA SER A 425 12.83 13.89 16.01
C SER A 425 13.37 14.53 17.28
N TYR A 426 14.56 15.13 17.22
CA TYR A 426 15.28 15.69 18.36
C TYR A 426 15.89 17.07 18.00
N PRO A 427 15.06 18.06 17.58
CA PRO A 427 15.53 19.35 17.09
C PRO A 427 16.36 20.12 18.12
N ASP A 428 16.13 19.89 19.42
CA ASP A 428 16.90 20.51 20.50
C ASP A 428 18.38 20.12 20.49
N THR A 429 18.76 19.05 19.79
CA THR A 429 20.16 18.60 19.66
C THR A 429 20.95 19.32 18.56
N LEU A 430 20.32 20.21 17.78
CA LEU A 430 20.99 20.95 16.70
C LEU A 430 21.69 22.21 17.25
N GLU A 431 22.98 22.37 16.96
CA GLU A 431 23.78 23.52 17.40
C GLU A 431 24.48 24.23 16.22
N GLY A 432 24.62 25.56 16.32
CA GLY A 432 25.41 26.37 15.37
C GLY A 432 24.99 26.18 13.91
N GLU A 433 25.94 25.75 13.09
CA GLU A 433 25.76 25.53 11.64
C GLU A 433 24.69 24.47 11.32
N GLU A 434 24.48 23.47 12.18
CA GLU A 434 23.45 22.44 11.95
C GLU A 434 22.03 23.04 11.96
N ARG A 435 21.80 24.03 12.82
CA ARG A 435 20.52 24.73 12.91
C ARG A 435 20.29 25.61 11.68
N GLU A 436 21.32 26.32 11.22
CA GLU A 436 21.24 27.13 10.00
C GLU A 436 20.98 26.26 8.76
N GLN A 437 21.66 25.11 8.67
CA GLN A 437 21.44 24.12 7.62
C GLN A 437 20.00 23.59 7.63
N TRP A 438 19.47 23.28 8.82
CA TRP A 438 18.10 22.79 8.96
C TRP A 438 17.05 23.83 8.55
N GLU A 439 17.18 25.08 9.00
CA GLU A 439 16.26 26.17 8.60
C GLU A 439 16.29 26.40 7.08
N ALA A 440 17.47 26.38 6.46
CA ALA A 440 17.59 26.51 5.01
C ALA A 440 16.90 25.33 4.28
N PHE A 441 17.09 24.10 4.77
CA PHE A 441 16.44 22.92 4.21
C PHE A 441 14.92 22.97 4.36
N ARG A 442 14.41 23.32 5.56
CA ARG A 442 12.96 23.48 5.82
C ARG A 442 12.34 24.45 4.83
N TRP A 443 12.94 25.64 4.68
CA TRP A 443 12.45 26.67 3.78
C TRP A 443 12.45 26.22 2.31
N MET A 444 13.53 25.59 1.86
CA MET A 444 13.61 25.01 0.52
C MET A 444 12.53 23.95 0.31
N ARG A 445 12.37 23.03 1.27
CA ARG A 445 11.43 21.90 1.14
C ARG A 445 9.99 22.36 1.02
N ILE A 446 9.52 23.30 1.86
CA ILE A 446 8.12 23.76 1.81
C ILE A 446 7.80 24.63 0.58
N ASN A 447 8.81 25.06 -0.18
CA ASN A 447 8.65 25.90 -1.37
C ASN A 447 8.94 25.18 -2.70
N ASP A 448 9.76 24.12 -2.69
CA ASP A 448 10.18 23.41 -3.91
C ASP A 448 9.30 22.18 -4.19
N PRO A 449 8.52 22.15 -5.29
CA PRO A 449 7.69 21.01 -5.67
C PRO A 449 8.50 19.75 -6.06
N ALA A 450 9.82 19.86 -6.29
CA ALA A 450 10.67 18.69 -6.48
C ALA A 450 10.93 17.93 -5.17
N LEU A 451 10.89 18.63 -4.03
CA LEU A 451 11.20 18.08 -2.70
C LEU A 451 9.95 17.78 -1.88
N ALA A 452 8.95 18.66 -1.91
CA ALA A 452 7.69 18.45 -1.20
C ALA A 452 6.57 17.95 -2.12
N GLY A 453 5.70 17.09 -1.58
CA GLY A 453 4.43 16.73 -2.22
C GLY A 453 3.42 17.88 -2.21
N PHE A 454 3.63 18.86 -1.32
CA PHE A 454 2.73 19.97 -1.11
C PHE A 454 3.50 21.21 -0.66
N THR A 455 3.39 22.30 -1.43
CA THR A 455 4.13 23.54 -1.18
C THR A 455 3.26 24.59 -0.47
N LEU A 456 3.88 25.59 0.14
CA LEU A 456 3.20 26.69 0.79
C LEU A 456 2.22 27.42 -0.14
N LYS A 457 2.60 27.60 -1.41
CA LYS A 457 1.72 28.18 -2.45
C LYS A 457 0.51 27.30 -2.75
N ALA A 458 0.68 25.97 -2.74
CA ALA A 458 -0.43 25.04 -2.93
C ALA A 458 -1.36 25.05 -1.70
N PHE A 459 -0.79 25.04 -0.50
CA PHE A 459 -1.52 25.17 0.77
C PHE A 459 -2.41 26.44 0.77
N ALA A 460 -1.84 27.61 0.49
CA ALA A 460 -2.59 28.86 0.48
C ALA A 460 -3.78 28.84 -0.52
N ARG A 461 -3.57 28.26 -1.70
CA ARG A 461 -4.64 28.10 -2.70
C ARG A 461 -5.73 27.13 -2.25
N GLU A 462 -5.36 26.03 -1.61
CA GLU A 462 -6.33 25.04 -1.11
C GLU A 462 -7.17 25.63 0.03
N ILE A 463 -6.56 26.37 0.96
CA ILE A 463 -7.28 27.12 2.01
C ILE A 463 -8.24 28.14 1.39
N GLU A 464 -7.81 28.92 0.39
CA GLU A 464 -8.70 29.87 -0.30
C GLU A 464 -9.90 29.17 -0.95
N GLN A 465 -9.69 28.02 -1.58
CA GLN A 465 -10.76 27.22 -2.18
C GLN A 465 -11.75 26.71 -1.15
N TYR A 466 -11.29 26.23 0.01
CA TYR A 466 -12.18 25.79 1.08
C TYR A 466 -12.96 26.96 1.70
N ASN A 467 -12.35 28.14 1.82
CA ASN A 467 -13.03 29.34 2.34
C ASN A 467 -14.16 29.85 1.42
N GLN A 468 -14.22 29.41 0.16
CA GLN A 468 -15.32 29.70 -0.76
C GLN A 468 -16.49 28.71 -0.63
N GLN A 469 -16.34 27.64 0.16
CA GLN A 469 -17.35 26.61 0.35
C GLN A 469 -18.16 26.83 1.63
N THR A 470 -19.31 26.16 1.73
CA THR A 470 -20.05 26.11 2.99
C THR A 470 -19.43 25.05 3.89
N LEU A 471 -18.74 25.51 4.94
CA LEU A 471 -18.07 24.65 5.91
C LEU A 471 -18.91 24.53 7.19
N THR A 472 -18.95 23.33 7.75
CA THR A 472 -19.41 23.08 9.11
C THR A 472 -18.45 23.73 10.13
N ASP A 473 -18.90 23.92 11.36
CA ASP A 473 -18.05 24.52 12.40
C ASP A 473 -16.81 23.67 12.70
N ARG A 474 -16.93 22.33 12.62
CA ARG A 474 -15.79 21.40 12.76
C ARG A 474 -14.77 21.63 11.64
N GLU A 475 -15.21 21.69 10.39
CA GLU A 475 -14.31 21.88 9.25
C GLU A 475 -13.61 23.24 9.33
N ARG A 476 -14.33 24.30 9.70
CA ARG A 476 -13.74 25.63 9.91
C ARG A 476 -12.65 25.61 10.98
N GLN A 477 -12.92 24.98 12.12
CA GLN A 477 -11.92 24.85 13.20
C GLN A 477 -10.66 24.12 12.73
N VAL A 478 -10.82 23.01 12.00
CA VAL A 478 -9.68 22.24 11.45
C VAL A 478 -8.82 23.11 10.52
N LEU A 479 -9.44 23.89 9.64
CA LEU A 479 -8.72 24.77 8.72
C LEU A 479 -8.03 25.94 9.44
N GLU A 480 -8.67 26.54 10.44
CA GLU A 480 -8.08 27.59 11.27
C GLU A 480 -6.84 27.06 12.02
N GLU A 481 -6.94 25.86 12.61
CA GLU A 481 -5.80 25.19 13.23
C GLU A 481 -4.67 24.94 12.21
N LEU A 482 -4.98 24.48 11.00
CA LEU A 482 -3.96 24.30 9.97
C LEU A 482 -3.25 25.61 9.61
N VAL A 483 -3.98 26.71 9.43
CA VAL A 483 -3.38 28.02 9.13
C VAL A 483 -2.44 28.45 10.26
N MET A 484 -2.87 28.36 11.51
CA MET A 484 -2.03 28.70 12.68
C MET A 484 -0.76 27.83 12.75
N PHE A 485 -0.87 26.54 12.42
CA PHE A 485 0.28 25.63 12.39
C PHE A 485 1.31 26.07 11.34
N VAL A 486 0.85 26.37 10.14
CA VAL A 486 1.74 26.81 9.05
C VAL A 486 2.38 28.16 9.37
N GLU A 487 1.61 29.13 9.90
CA GLU A 487 2.14 30.43 10.32
C GLU A 487 3.23 30.28 11.39
N ALA A 488 3.06 29.37 12.36
CA ALA A 488 4.06 29.11 13.40
C ALA A 488 5.37 28.51 12.86
N MET A 489 5.35 27.87 11.69
CA MET A 489 6.54 27.32 11.03
C MET A 489 7.30 28.33 10.16
N MET A 490 6.70 29.48 9.86
CA MET A 490 7.31 30.46 8.97
C MET A 490 8.53 31.13 9.64
N PRO A 491 9.68 31.26 8.94
CA PRO A 491 10.81 32.00 9.47
C PRO A 491 10.43 33.48 9.63
N ALA A 492 11.08 34.19 10.56
CA ALA A 492 10.81 35.61 10.81
C ALA A 492 10.85 36.46 9.52
N GLN A 493 11.73 36.11 8.58
CA GLN A 493 11.91 36.78 7.30
C GLN A 493 10.70 36.70 6.36
N ALA A 494 9.80 35.72 6.56
CA ALA A 494 8.62 35.56 5.72
C ALA A 494 7.49 36.55 6.07
N PHE A 495 7.58 37.23 7.22
CA PHE A 495 6.63 38.27 7.63
C PHE A 495 7.08 39.68 7.23
N ASP A 496 8.31 39.81 6.70
CA ASP A 496 8.93 41.08 6.27
C ASP A 496 8.88 41.28 4.73
N ALA A 497 8.31 40.33 3.98
CA ALA A 497 8.14 40.35 2.52
C ALA A 497 6.67 40.50 2.14
#